data_AF-A0A3B1DLY6-F1
#
_entry.id   AF-A0A3B1DLY6-F1
#
_cell.length_a   1.000
_cell.length_b   1.000
_cell.length_c   1.000
_cell.angle_alpha   90.00
_cell.angle_beta   90.00
_cell.angle_gamma   90.00
#
_symmetry.space_group_name_H-M   'P 1'
#
loop_
_entity.id
_entity.type
_entity.pdbx_description
1 polymer ?
#
loop_
_entity_poly.entity_id
_entity_poly.type
_entity_poly.pdbx_seq_one_letter_code
_entity_poly.pdbx_strand_id
1 'polypeptide(L)'
;CNSVGGRALGGQPNGMSGWGLLLAACGLVVTGHLLGVAWLSESVLGLPAGLWSIGLAMGIWSEPVRRCLAEWAERVWGLFEHSARATAIESDGTEPPAETSLGWWPRHQVGAVCLDAATRAAACVVRVAWLPIWGGELSVAGDLRQRFEHWLEGLTLPTRPLRVGLCMPDDEAEALVAAAGVSRVEWFRLSSWEDPQSACRKHLFDAVVFHDSEGPVRVVTLERPGYTAGVVEWADLRGELTFGKLFPSLVDPAAVVIEGATRTRVREGADLLRALVEAAATLARSERRLILADRVLGRRATDVIERPGGLSLWRSQRSVAAVVMTHLVRTAGVQTSAWPEAAAIAADAGSAFFMAMPDMAPTERREGMLAAAEGGTIGATTALRLGAACIGALEDDEAMSWLVRADAMLRDGSTPLAKLDHAAFLESELVCGSENPMSVGRAAAGICLVCAAMAPERVRFLRDDMLEEMAYAGWLVGRDQDRGVLIRVFLEIEHAHDSEKKKTNRAHKPKHPTMKLKQSRSSAA
;
A
#
# COMPACT_ATOMS: atom_id res chain seq x y z
N CYS A 1 81.17 19.08 13.28
CA CYS A 1 81.73 19.56 11.99
C CYS A 1 81.25 18.67 10.85
N ASN A 2 80.44 19.26 9.95
CA ASN A 2 80.17 18.93 8.52
C ASN A 2 79.87 17.46 8.15
N SER A 3 78.61 17.09 7.85
CA SER A 3 77.81 17.34 6.63
C SER A 3 78.17 16.44 5.43
N VAL A 4 77.25 15.56 5.03
CA VAL A 4 76.75 15.18 3.67
C VAL A 4 75.71 14.06 3.96
N GLY A 5 74.44 14.05 3.56
CA GLY A 5 73.74 14.72 2.47
C GLY A 5 73.09 13.67 1.55
N GLY A 6 72.08 12.93 2.02
CA GLY A 6 71.32 11.95 1.24
C GLY A 6 69.85 12.36 1.11
N ARG A 7 69.45 12.83 -0.08
CA ARG A 7 68.06 13.19 -0.44
C ARG A 7 67.24 11.93 -0.72
N ALA A 8 66.15 11.74 0.01
CA ALA A 8 65.06 10.86 -0.39
C ALA A 8 64.15 11.59 -1.40
N LEU A 9 63.94 11.00 -2.56
CA LEU A 9 62.98 11.45 -3.57
C LEU A 9 61.56 11.18 -3.05
N GLY A 10 60.85 12.24 -2.68
CA GLY A 10 59.41 12.20 -2.45
C GLY A 10 58.67 12.02 -3.77
N GLY A 11 57.98 10.88 -3.93
CA GLY A 11 56.97 10.70 -4.96
C GLY A 11 55.80 11.63 -4.67
N GLN A 12 55.54 12.59 -5.56
CA GLN A 12 54.31 13.38 -5.48
C GLN A 12 53.10 12.45 -5.72
N PRO A 13 52.00 12.61 -4.96
CA PRO A 13 50.75 11.95 -5.31
C PRO A 13 50.32 12.44 -6.69
N ASN A 14 50.02 11.51 -7.59
CA ASN A 14 49.45 11.79 -8.91
C ASN A 14 48.11 12.52 -8.74
N GLY A 15 48.17 13.84 -8.62
CA GLY A 15 46.99 14.69 -8.62
C GLY A 15 46.28 14.53 -9.95
N MET A 16 45.03 14.10 -9.90
CA MET A 16 44.13 14.14 -11.06
C MET A 16 44.24 15.54 -11.68
N SER A 17 44.71 15.60 -12.93
CA SER A 17 44.87 16.89 -13.62
C SER A 17 43.51 17.59 -13.69
N GLY A 18 43.47 18.92 -13.57
CA GLY A 18 42.21 19.69 -13.60
C GLY A 18 41.35 19.40 -14.85
N TRP A 19 42.00 18.96 -15.94
CA TRP A 19 41.36 18.48 -17.16
C TRP A 19 40.52 17.22 -16.96
N GLY A 20 40.97 16.28 -16.12
CA GLY A 20 40.20 15.06 -15.80
C GLY A 20 38.90 15.38 -15.05
N LEU A 21 38.96 16.34 -14.12
CA LEU A 21 37.79 16.83 -13.38
C LEU A 21 36.78 17.55 -14.30
N LEU A 22 37.28 18.38 -15.22
CA LEU A 22 36.46 19.06 -16.20
C LEU A 22 35.78 18.09 -17.17
N LEU A 23 36.51 17.10 -17.69
CA LEU A 23 35.98 16.08 -18.59
C LEU A 23 34.94 15.19 -17.89
N ALA A 24 35.19 14.82 -16.64
CA ALA A 24 34.20 14.11 -15.82
C ALA A 24 32.94 14.95 -15.60
N ALA A 25 33.07 16.26 -15.32
CA ALA A 25 31.93 17.14 -15.12
C ALA A 25 31.12 17.31 -16.41
N CYS A 26 31.79 17.46 -17.54
CA CYS A 26 31.15 17.52 -18.86
C CYS A 26 30.44 16.20 -19.20
N GLY A 27 31.06 15.05 -18.97
CA GLY A 27 30.45 13.74 -19.20
C GLY A 27 29.20 13.54 -18.34
N LEU A 28 29.22 14.03 -17.12
CA LEU A 28 28.13 13.96 -16.15
C LEU A 28 26.95 14.87 -16.55
N VAL A 29 27.23 16.08 -17.03
CA VAL A 29 26.25 17.00 -17.62
C VAL A 29 25.60 16.41 -18.87
N VAL A 30 26.41 15.88 -19.79
CA VAL A 30 25.92 15.24 -21.03
C VAL A 30 25.06 14.01 -20.73
N THR A 31 25.50 13.18 -19.79
CA THR A 31 24.74 11.97 -19.41
C THR A 31 23.44 12.31 -18.68
N GLY A 32 23.46 13.33 -17.81
CA GLY A 32 22.24 13.84 -17.19
C GLY A 32 21.24 14.39 -18.21
N HIS A 33 21.72 15.15 -19.20
CA HIS A 33 20.88 15.64 -20.30
C HIS A 33 20.25 14.49 -21.11
N LEU A 34 21.03 13.46 -21.46
CA LEU A 34 20.53 12.27 -22.17
C LEU A 34 19.52 11.45 -21.35
N LEU A 35 19.59 11.52 -20.01
CA LEU A 35 18.64 10.88 -19.09
C LEU A 35 17.40 11.74 -18.81
N GLY A 36 17.19 12.80 -19.59
CA GLY A 36 15.98 13.65 -19.54
C GLY A 36 16.09 14.85 -18.60
N VAL A 37 17.28 15.17 -18.09
CA VAL A 37 17.50 16.30 -17.19
C VAL A 37 17.84 17.55 -18.02
N ALA A 38 16.82 18.10 -18.68
CA ALA A 38 17.00 19.15 -19.70
C ALA A 38 17.72 20.41 -19.20
N TRP A 39 17.53 20.82 -17.93
CA TRP A 39 18.17 22.04 -17.38
C TRP A 39 19.70 21.94 -17.26
N LEU A 40 20.29 20.73 -17.31
CA LEU A 40 21.74 20.58 -17.34
C LEU A 40 22.37 21.07 -18.66
N SER A 41 21.59 21.29 -19.73
CA SER A 41 22.13 21.88 -20.97
C SER A 41 22.45 23.36 -20.83
N GLU A 42 21.96 24.04 -19.79
CA GLU A 42 22.34 25.41 -19.50
C GLU A 42 23.74 25.44 -18.90
N SER A 43 24.70 25.97 -19.67
CA SER A 43 26.13 25.95 -19.35
C SER A 43 26.46 26.58 -17.99
N VAL A 44 25.64 27.55 -17.58
CA VAL A 44 25.77 28.31 -16.32
C VAL A 44 25.41 27.46 -15.09
N LEU A 45 24.49 26.50 -15.22
CA LEU A 45 24.01 25.66 -14.12
C LEU A 45 24.57 24.23 -14.17
N GLY A 46 24.74 23.67 -15.37
CA GLY A 46 25.18 22.28 -15.55
C GLY A 46 26.61 22.03 -15.10
N LEU A 47 27.54 22.89 -15.49
CA LEU A 47 28.98 22.71 -15.23
C LEU A 47 29.34 22.78 -13.73
N PRO A 48 28.81 23.74 -12.96
CA PRO A 48 28.95 23.74 -11.50
C PRO A 48 28.30 22.52 -10.86
N ALA A 49 27.09 22.14 -11.26
CA ALA A 49 26.39 20.96 -10.71
C ALA A 49 27.16 19.65 -10.99
N GLY A 50 27.80 19.52 -12.15
CA GLY A 50 28.65 18.38 -12.49
C GLY A 50 29.92 18.32 -11.65
N LEU A 51 30.62 19.45 -11.45
CA LEU A 51 31.77 19.55 -10.56
C LEU A 51 31.40 19.22 -9.10
N TRP A 52 30.24 19.69 -8.64
CA TRP A 52 29.68 19.38 -7.32
C TRP A 52 29.37 17.89 -7.14
N SER A 53 28.80 17.26 -8.16
CA SER A 53 28.47 15.83 -8.15
C SER A 53 29.73 14.96 -8.06
N ILE A 54 30.83 15.38 -8.69
CA ILE A 54 32.14 14.72 -8.56
C ILE A 54 32.71 14.91 -7.15
N GLY A 55 32.59 16.12 -6.59
CA GLY A 55 32.97 16.39 -5.20
C GLY A 55 32.19 15.54 -4.19
N LEU A 56 30.88 15.38 -4.40
CA LEU A 56 30.03 14.49 -3.60
C LEU A 56 30.41 13.02 -3.75
N ALA A 57 30.64 12.55 -4.98
CA ALA A 57 31.04 11.17 -5.25
C ALA A 57 32.39 10.82 -4.59
N MET A 58 33.36 11.75 -4.63
CA MET A 58 34.64 11.61 -3.91
C MET A 58 34.47 11.76 -2.39
N GLY A 59 33.54 12.62 -1.94
CA GLY A 59 33.25 12.89 -0.54
C GLY A 59 32.58 11.73 0.20
N ILE A 60 31.75 10.93 -0.49
CA ILE A 60 31.12 9.72 0.06
C ILE A 60 32.17 8.68 0.49
N TRP A 61 33.41 8.74 0.00
CA TRP A 61 34.44 7.75 0.30
C TRP A 61 35.50 8.20 1.32
N SER A 62 35.44 9.44 1.81
CA SER A 62 36.37 9.92 2.84
C SER A 62 35.63 10.34 4.11
N GLU A 63 35.95 9.67 5.22
CA GLU A 63 35.42 9.92 6.57
C GLU A 63 35.38 11.42 6.96
N PRO A 64 36.40 12.25 6.64
CA PRO A 64 36.40 13.67 6.98
C PRO A 64 35.33 14.46 6.20
N VAL A 65 35.10 14.10 4.93
CA VAL A 65 34.14 14.79 4.07
C VAL A 65 32.71 14.36 4.38
N ARG A 66 32.48 13.10 4.79
CA ARG A 66 31.18 12.65 5.33
C ARG A 66 30.76 13.49 6.54
N ARG A 67 31.67 13.75 7.48
CA ARG A 67 31.39 14.62 8.65
C ARG A 67 31.10 16.05 8.22
N CYS A 68 31.89 16.60 7.29
CA CYS A 68 31.69 17.95 6.78
C CYS A 68 30.36 18.11 6.02
N LEU A 69 29.95 17.11 5.23
CA LEU A 69 28.66 17.07 4.55
C LEU A 69 27.48 16.91 5.52
N ALA A 70 27.62 16.10 6.57
CA ALA A 70 26.60 15.99 7.61
C ALA A 70 26.42 17.30 8.37
N GLU A 71 27.52 17.95 8.79
CA GLU A 71 27.49 19.27 9.44
C GLU A 71 26.93 20.37 8.52
N TRP A 72 27.20 20.30 7.22
CA TRP A 72 26.67 21.27 6.27
C TRP A 72 25.19 21.01 5.94
N ALA A 73 24.76 19.75 5.81
CA ALA A 73 23.35 19.41 5.62
C ALA A 73 22.49 19.88 6.79
N GLU A 74 22.96 19.68 8.02
CA GLU A 74 22.39 20.26 9.25
C GLU A 74 22.28 21.79 9.16
N ARG A 75 23.34 22.49 8.71
CA ARG A 75 23.33 23.96 8.58
C ARG A 75 22.39 24.47 7.49
N VAL A 76 22.39 23.85 6.32
CA VAL A 76 21.50 24.24 5.22
C VAL A 76 20.05 23.96 5.58
N TRP A 77 19.77 22.82 6.21
CA TRP A 77 18.45 22.53 6.73
C TRP A 77 18.02 23.52 7.81
N GLY A 78 18.92 23.89 8.74
CA GLY A 78 18.69 24.94 9.73
C GLY A 78 18.39 26.30 9.12
N LEU A 79 19.02 26.65 7.98
CA LEU A 79 18.70 27.87 7.21
C LEU A 79 17.33 27.81 6.54
N PHE A 80 16.92 26.63 6.04
CA PHE A 80 15.55 26.42 5.53
C PHE A 80 14.51 26.53 6.66
N GLU A 81 14.75 25.93 7.83
CA GLU A 81 13.87 26.07 9.00
C GLU A 81 13.80 27.51 9.52
N HIS A 82 14.92 28.23 9.59
CA HIS A 82 14.93 29.64 9.99
C HIS A 82 14.18 30.51 8.99
N SER A 83 14.35 30.27 7.69
CA SER A 83 13.58 30.98 6.66
C SER A 83 12.08 30.68 6.76
N ALA A 84 11.70 29.45 7.09
CA ALA A 84 10.30 29.06 7.28
C ALA A 84 9.68 29.66 8.55
N ARG A 85 10.46 29.76 9.66
CA ARG A 85 10.03 30.39 10.92
C ARG A 85 9.98 31.92 10.83
N ALA A 86 10.92 32.55 10.14
CA ALA A 86 10.92 34.00 9.93
C ALA A 86 9.67 34.46 9.17
N THR A 87 9.20 33.69 8.18
CA THR A 87 7.93 33.94 7.49
C THR A 87 6.69 33.66 8.32
N ALA A 88 6.77 32.83 9.37
CA ALA A 88 5.65 32.56 10.27
C ALA A 88 5.44 33.69 11.29
N ILE A 89 6.53 34.34 11.73
CA ILE A 89 6.52 35.44 12.72
C ILE A 89 6.02 36.76 12.09
N GLU A 90 6.18 36.95 10.78
CA GLU A 90 5.64 38.13 10.06
C GLU A 90 4.12 38.08 9.83
N SER A 91 3.43 36.99 10.18
CA SER A 91 1.97 36.84 10.00
C SER A 91 1.12 37.20 11.22
N ASP A 92 1.74 37.60 12.34
CA ASP A 92 1.04 37.92 13.58
C ASP A 92 0.83 39.44 13.69
N GLY A 93 -0.20 39.98 13.02
CA GLY A 93 -0.64 41.35 13.30
C GLY A 93 -1.39 42.13 12.23
N THR A 94 -1.72 41.59 11.07
CA THR A 94 -2.61 42.29 10.12
C THR A 94 -3.46 41.29 9.35
N GLU A 95 -4.79 41.47 9.41
CA GLU A 95 -5.74 40.66 8.63
C GLU A 95 -5.33 40.67 7.14
N PRO A 96 -5.06 39.50 6.53
CA PRO A 96 -4.74 39.46 5.12
C PRO A 96 -6.04 39.62 4.30
N PRO A 97 -6.00 40.34 3.16
CA PRO A 97 -7.11 40.32 2.22
C PRO A 97 -7.27 38.89 1.68
N ALA A 98 -8.53 38.50 1.43
CA ALA A 98 -8.90 37.23 0.83
C ALA A 98 -8.45 37.17 -0.64
N GLU A 99 -7.16 36.98 -0.90
CA GLU A 99 -6.61 36.68 -2.22
C GLU A 99 -5.53 35.59 -2.10
N THR A 100 -5.90 34.42 -2.63
CA THR A 100 -5.08 33.29 -3.10
C THR A 100 -3.58 33.32 -2.79
N SER A 101 -3.14 32.45 -1.89
CA SER A 101 -1.73 32.10 -1.64
C SER A 101 -1.12 31.31 -2.81
N LEU A 102 -0.90 32.00 -3.93
CA LEU A 102 -0.12 31.55 -5.07
C LEU A 102 1.33 32.03 -4.89
N GLY A 103 2.22 31.17 -4.38
CA GLY A 103 3.66 31.45 -4.44
C GLY A 103 4.55 30.82 -3.37
N TRP A 104 4.72 29.49 -3.40
CA TRP A 104 5.81 28.83 -2.65
C TRP A 104 6.53 27.72 -3.45
N TRP A 105 6.40 27.76 -4.78
CA TRP A 105 6.58 26.59 -5.65
C TRP A 105 7.99 26.33 -6.27
N PRO A 106 8.97 27.26 -6.43
CA PRO A 106 10.17 26.92 -7.22
C PRO A 106 11.36 26.29 -6.48
N ARG A 107 11.53 26.47 -5.15
CA ARG A 107 12.85 26.20 -4.51
C ARG A 107 13.13 24.73 -4.19
N HIS A 108 12.11 23.93 -3.88
CA HIS A 108 12.29 22.52 -3.52
C HIS A 108 12.46 21.59 -4.74
N GLN A 109 11.92 21.96 -5.91
CA GLN A 109 12.08 21.18 -7.14
C GLN A 109 13.51 21.27 -7.67
N VAL A 110 14.14 22.44 -7.64
CA VAL A 110 15.54 22.59 -8.09
C VAL A 110 16.48 21.72 -7.24
N GLY A 111 16.35 21.75 -5.90
CA GLY A 111 17.19 20.93 -5.02
C GLY A 111 17.03 19.43 -5.25
N ALA A 112 15.81 18.97 -5.50
CA ALA A 112 15.53 17.56 -5.73
C ALA A 112 15.95 17.06 -7.11
N VAL A 113 15.77 17.88 -8.15
CA VAL A 113 16.25 17.54 -9.47
C VAL A 113 17.78 17.62 -9.50
N CYS A 114 18.40 18.56 -8.80
CA CYS A 114 19.85 18.58 -8.59
C CYS A 114 20.35 17.33 -7.85
N LEU A 115 19.61 16.81 -6.86
CA LEU A 115 20.02 15.63 -6.09
C LEU A 115 19.74 14.31 -6.82
N ASP A 116 18.63 14.17 -7.57
CA ASP A 116 18.41 13.03 -8.48
C ASP A 116 19.40 13.05 -9.64
N ALA A 117 19.69 14.24 -10.19
CA ALA A 117 20.76 14.41 -11.17
C ALA A 117 22.11 14.04 -10.57
N ALA A 118 22.44 14.49 -9.35
CA ALA A 118 23.70 14.18 -8.67
C ALA A 118 23.84 12.69 -8.31
N THR A 119 22.77 11.98 -7.97
CA THR A 119 22.82 10.54 -7.70
C THR A 119 22.95 9.72 -8.99
N ARG A 120 22.22 10.07 -10.06
CA ARG A 120 22.38 9.45 -11.38
C ARG A 120 23.75 9.75 -11.97
N ALA A 121 24.22 10.97 -11.81
CA ALA A 121 25.55 11.43 -12.13
C ALA A 121 26.63 10.66 -11.38
N ALA A 122 26.50 10.50 -10.06
CA ALA A 122 27.43 9.73 -9.25
C ALA A 122 27.43 8.25 -9.69
N ALA A 123 26.26 7.67 -9.95
CA ALA A 123 26.15 6.32 -10.48
C ALA A 123 26.82 6.19 -11.86
N CYS A 124 26.68 7.19 -12.75
CA CYS A 124 27.34 7.22 -14.05
C CYS A 124 28.84 7.48 -13.99
N VAL A 125 29.32 8.36 -13.11
CA VAL A 125 30.74 8.60 -12.87
C VAL A 125 31.40 7.35 -12.29
N VAL A 126 30.74 6.66 -11.37
CA VAL A 126 31.24 5.37 -10.88
C VAL A 126 31.25 4.34 -12.00
N ARG A 127 30.23 4.32 -12.86
CA ARG A 127 30.18 3.43 -14.04
C ARG A 127 31.33 3.71 -15.02
N VAL A 128 31.58 4.97 -15.38
CA VAL A 128 32.53 5.37 -16.43
C VAL A 128 33.98 5.42 -15.92
N ALA A 129 34.21 5.86 -14.68
CA ALA A 129 35.57 5.99 -14.13
C ALA A 129 36.16 4.65 -13.68
N TRP A 130 35.34 3.62 -13.44
CA TRP A 130 35.80 2.33 -12.90
C TRP A 130 35.77 1.17 -13.90
N LEU A 131 35.10 1.32 -15.05
CA LEU A 131 35.07 0.35 -16.14
C LEU A 131 36.46 -0.08 -16.68
N PRO A 132 37.52 0.76 -16.65
CA PRO A 132 38.85 0.32 -17.07
C PRO A 132 39.75 -0.24 -15.96
N ILE A 133 39.43 -0.01 -14.67
CA ILE A 133 40.37 -0.32 -13.57
C ILE A 133 40.14 -1.73 -13.02
N TRP A 134 38.93 -2.27 -13.15
CA TRP A 134 38.60 -3.64 -12.75
C TRP A 134 37.78 -4.28 -13.86
N GLY A 135 38.37 -5.25 -14.58
CA GLY A 135 37.70 -6.07 -15.59
C GLY A 135 36.70 -7.06 -14.98
N GLY A 136 35.77 -6.56 -14.17
CA GLY A 136 34.71 -7.30 -13.51
C GLY A 136 33.34 -6.86 -14.00
N GLU A 137 32.48 -7.84 -14.29
CA GLU A 137 31.16 -7.71 -14.89
C GLU A 137 30.22 -6.73 -14.15
N LEU A 138 29.20 -6.28 -14.87
CA LEU A 138 28.16 -5.28 -14.56
C LEU A 138 27.37 -5.44 -13.22
N SER A 139 27.74 -6.32 -12.28
CA SER A 139 27.02 -6.51 -11.01
C SER A 139 27.23 -5.37 -9.99
N VAL A 140 28.27 -4.54 -10.17
CA VAL A 140 28.63 -3.45 -9.23
C VAL A 140 27.58 -2.33 -9.19
N ALA A 141 26.86 -2.08 -10.28
CA ALA A 141 25.87 -1.00 -10.34
C ALA A 141 24.61 -1.30 -9.51
N GLY A 142 24.19 -2.57 -9.44
CA GLY A 142 23.09 -3.00 -8.58
C GLY A 142 23.45 -2.86 -7.10
N ASP A 143 24.67 -3.28 -6.74
CA ASP A 143 25.19 -3.23 -5.37
C ASP A 143 25.29 -1.78 -4.85
N LEU A 144 25.72 -0.82 -5.69
CA LEU A 144 25.79 0.59 -5.29
C LEU A 144 24.42 1.24 -5.04
N ARG A 145 23.43 0.96 -5.89
CA ARG A 145 22.07 1.46 -5.70
C ARG A 145 21.49 0.92 -4.39
N GLN A 146 21.62 -0.38 -4.16
CA GLN A 146 21.13 -1.02 -2.94
C GLN A 146 21.83 -0.49 -1.69
N ARG A 147 23.15 -0.29 -1.72
CA ARG A 147 23.90 0.33 -0.62
C ARG A 147 23.47 1.77 -0.35
N PHE A 148 23.18 2.54 -1.39
CA PHE A 148 22.72 3.92 -1.24
C PHE A 148 21.28 3.99 -0.71
N GLU A 149 20.38 3.14 -1.21
CA GLU A 149 19.02 3.00 -0.68
C GLU A 149 19.06 2.60 0.80
N HIS A 150 19.89 1.61 1.16
CA HIS A 150 20.09 1.19 2.54
C HIS A 150 20.69 2.31 3.42
N TRP A 151 21.66 3.07 2.90
CA TRP A 151 22.20 4.23 3.61
C TRP A 151 21.14 5.31 3.83
N LEU A 152 20.29 5.60 2.83
CA LEU A 152 19.19 6.55 2.95
C LEU A 152 18.08 6.09 3.89
N GLU A 153 17.85 4.79 4.01
CA GLU A 153 16.94 4.18 4.99
C GLU A 153 17.49 4.34 6.41
N GLY A 154 18.81 4.32 6.58
CA GLY A 154 19.48 4.64 7.84
C GLY A 154 19.40 6.12 8.24
N LEU A 155 19.04 7.02 7.32
CA LEU A 155 18.87 8.45 7.60
C LEU A 155 17.44 8.79 7.99
N THR A 156 17.27 9.48 9.12
CA THR A 156 16.02 10.12 9.52
C THR A 156 15.77 11.39 8.71
N LEU A 157 15.50 11.24 7.41
CA LEU A 157 15.04 12.38 6.61
C LEU A 157 13.55 12.62 6.87
N PRO A 158 13.11 13.89 6.85
CA PRO A 158 11.72 14.24 7.08
C PRO A 158 10.83 13.66 5.97
N THR A 159 9.71 13.09 6.39
CA THR A 159 8.65 12.66 5.47
C THR A 159 7.72 13.83 5.24
N ARG A 160 7.50 14.21 3.97
CA ARG A 160 6.55 15.29 3.66
C ARG A 160 5.09 14.83 3.88
N PRO A 161 4.16 15.74 4.17
CA PRO A 161 2.73 15.44 4.20
C PRO A 161 2.23 14.76 2.91
N LEU A 162 1.10 14.05 2.99
CA LEU A 162 0.40 13.56 1.79
C LEU A 162 0.04 14.77 0.92
N ARG A 163 0.28 14.70 -0.38
CA ARG A 163 -0.10 15.78 -1.30
C ARG A 163 -1.21 15.29 -2.22
N VAL A 164 -2.33 15.98 -2.21
CA VAL A 164 -3.51 15.58 -2.98
C VAL A 164 -3.97 16.73 -3.87
N GLY A 165 -4.06 16.46 -5.18
CA GLY A 165 -4.67 17.37 -6.14
C GLY A 165 -6.18 17.21 -6.21
N LEU A 166 -6.93 18.30 -6.33
CA LEU A 166 -8.39 18.33 -6.42
C LEU A 166 -8.85 18.93 -7.74
N CYS A 167 -9.55 18.13 -8.55
CA CYS A 167 -10.19 18.48 -9.80
C CYS A 167 -11.69 18.13 -9.71
N MET A 168 -12.43 18.94 -8.95
CA MET A 168 -13.86 18.73 -8.64
C MET A 168 -14.55 20.07 -8.34
N PRO A 169 -15.88 20.21 -8.26
CA PRO A 169 -16.53 21.45 -7.84
C PRO A 169 -16.02 22.03 -6.51
N ASP A 170 -16.07 23.37 -6.34
CA ASP A 170 -15.52 24.05 -5.16
C ASP A 170 -16.24 23.64 -3.87
N ASP A 171 -17.58 23.53 -3.90
CA ASP A 171 -18.37 23.15 -2.73
C ASP A 171 -18.08 21.72 -2.24
N GLU A 172 -17.76 20.82 -3.16
CA GLU A 172 -17.32 19.47 -2.84
C GLU A 172 -15.88 19.44 -2.32
N ALA A 173 -14.98 20.22 -2.94
CA ALA A 173 -13.60 20.33 -2.51
C ALA A 173 -13.50 20.91 -1.09
N GLU A 174 -14.30 21.94 -0.77
CA GLU A 174 -14.40 22.53 0.57
C GLU A 174 -14.90 21.49 1.59
N ALA A 175 -15.96 20.75 1.25
CA ALA A 175 -16.47 19.68 2.11
C ALA A 175 -15.42 18.59 2.38
N LEU A 176 -14.69 18.16 1.35
CA LEU A 176 -13.63 17.16 1.46
C LEU A 176 -12.44 17.64 2.30
N VAL A 177 -12.03 18.90 2.14
CA VAL A 177 -10.92 19.50 2.92
C VAL A 177 -11.31 19.67 4.40
N ALA A 178 -12.58 20.02 4.66
CA ALA A 178 -13.11 20.20 6.01
C ALA A 178 -13.39 18.88 6.75
N ALA A 179 -13.61 17.79 6.02
CA ALA A 179 -13.88 16.46 6.57
C ALA A 179 -12.79 15.97 7.54
N ALA A 180 -13.14 15.11 8.49
CA ALA A 180 -12.17 14.61 9.48
C ALA A 180 -11.20 13.61 8.84
N GLY A 181 -9.92 13.67 9.23
CA GLY A 181 -8.87 12.78 8.70
C GLY A 181 -7.86 12.37 9.76
N VAL A 182 -7.08 11.33 9.47
CA VAL A 182 -6.04 10.81 10.36
C VAL A 182 -4.63 11.19 9.91
N SER A 183 -4.50 11.64 8.66
CA SER A 183 -3.22 12.01 8.05
C SER A 183 -3.13 13.51 7.82
N ARG A 184 -1.91 14.03 7.86
CA ARG A 184 -1.63 15.39 7.40
C ARG A 184 -1.63 15.42 5.87
N VAL A 185 -2.58 16.14 5.29
CA VAL A 185 -2.76 16.29 3.84
C VAL A 185 -2.56 17.76 3.44
N GLU A 186 -1.69 17.99 2.47
CA GLU A 186 -1.59 19.24 1.71
C GLU A 186 -2.49 19.12 0.47
N TRP A 187 -3.50 19.98 0.40
CA TRP A 187 -4.49 20.00 -0.69
C TRP A 187 -4.10 21.03 -1.75
N PHE A 188 -4.22 20.66 -3.02
CA PHE A 188 -3.88 21.52 -4.15
C PHE A 188 -5.05 21.59 -5.13
N ARG A 189 -5.48 22.82 -5.45
CA ARG A 189 -6.49 23.04 -6.47
C ARG A 189 -5.88 22.92 -7.86
N LEU A 190 -6.53 22.17 -8.76
CA LEU A 190 -6.12 22.07 -10.15
C LEU A 190 -7.04 22.94 -11.02
N SER A 191 -6.44 23.83 -11.80
CA SER A 191 -7.16 24.79 -12.66
C SER A 191 -7.61 24.19 -13.99
N SER A 192 -6.95 23.11 -14.43
CA SER A 192 -7.24 22.39 -15.65
C SER A 192 -7.76 20.99 -15.32
N TRP A 193 -8.71 20.52 -16.13
CA TRP A 193 -9.11 19.11 -16.20
C TRP A 193 -8.03 18.31 -16.94
N GLU A 194 -6.78 18.43 -16.46
CA GLU A 194 -5.65 17.61 -16.91
C GLU A 194 -5.92 16.13 -16.58
N ASP A 195 -5.35 15.24 -17.38
CA ASP A 195 -5.32 13.81 -17.05
C ASP A 195 -4.78 13.61 -15.62
N PRO A 196 -5.54 12.97 -14.71
CA PRO A 196 -5.16 12.85 -13.30
C PRO A 196 -3.78 12.22 -13.10
N GLN A 197 -3.42 11.26 -13.95
CA GLN A 197 -2.15 10.56 -13.88
C GLN A 197 -0.98 11.46 -14.32
N SER A 198 -1.17 12.27 -15.37
CA SER A 198 -0.24 13.34 -15.75
C SER A 198 -0.04 14.35 -14.62
N ALA A 199 -1.13 14.79 -13.98
CA ALA A 199 -1.07 15.73 -12.85
C ALA A 199 -0.30 15.14 -11.66
N CYS A 200 -0.57 13.88 -11.30
CA CYS A 200 0.21 13.13 -10.29
C CYS A 200 1.71 13.19 -10.58
N ARG A 201 2.13 12.91 -11.82
CA ARG A 201 3.56 12.89 -12.20
C ARG A 201 4.19 14.28 -12.20
N LYS A 202 3.51 15.26 -12.82
CA LYS A 202 3.99 16.63 -12.99
C LYS A 202 4.19 17.35 -11.66
N HIS A 203 3.27 17.14 -10.73
CA HIS A 203 3.27 17.83 -9.43
C HIS A 203 3.73 16.94 -8.26
N LEU A 204 4.04 15.67 -8.54
CA LEU A 204 4.39 14.65 -7.54
C LEU A 204 3.34 14.52 -6.44
N PHE A 205 2.06 14.56 -6.82
CA PHE A 205 0.97 14.25 -5.91
C PHE A 205 1.00 12.77 -5.55
N ASP A 206 0.57 12.45 -4.34
CA ASP A 206 0.36 11.07 -3.90
C ASP A 206 -0.95 10.53 -4.47
N ALA A 207 -1.96 11.40 -4.58
CA ALA A 207 -3.21 11.13 -5.28
C ALA A 207 -3.80 12.39 -5.93
N VAL A 208 -4.68 12.21 -6.91
CA VAL A 208 -5.52 13.25 -7.50
C VAL A 208 -6.97 12.78 -7.44
N VAL A 209 -7.85 13.63 -6.90
CA VAL A 209 -9.29 13.41 -6.87
C VAL A 209 -9.93 14.15 -8.04
N PHE A 210 -10.74 13.43 -8.80
CA PHE A 210 -11.43 13.93 -9.97
C PHE A 210 -12.93 13.65 -9.85
N HIS A 211 -13.75 14.67 -10.07
CA HIS A 211 -15.20 14.51 -10.18
C HIS A 211 -15.80 15.66 -10.99
N ASP A 212 -16.44 15.35 -12.10
CA ASP A 212 -17.04 16.32 -13.02
C ASP A 212 -18.48 16.73 -12.63
N SER A 213 -18.87 16.49 -11.36
CA SER A 213 -20.18 16.74 -10.72
C SER A 213 -21.32 15.75 -10.99
N GLU A 214 -21.28 15.02 -12.11
CA GLU A 214 -22.33 14.05 -12.48
C GLU A 214 -21.81 12.64 -12.76
N GLY A 215 -20.51 12.49 -13.01
CA GLY A 215 -19.85 11.21 -13.27
C GLY A 215 -19.28 10.54 -12.01
N PRO A 216 -18.54 9.44 -12.17
CA PRO A 216 -17.91 8.77 -11.04
C PRO A 216 -16.84 9.65 -10.41
N VAL A 217 -16.72 9.56 -9.08
CA VAL A 217 -15.56 10.11 -8.38
C VAL A 217 -14.38 9.17 -8.59
N ARG A 218 -13.26 9.72 -9.02
CA ARG A 218 -12.02 8.97 -9.27
C ARG A 218 -10.90 9.48 -8.38
N VAL A 219 -10.27 8.60 -7.63
CA VAL A 219 -9.04 8.87 -6.89
C VAL A 219 -7.91 8.14 -7.58
N VAL A 220 -7.04 8.85 -8.28
CA VAL A 220 -5.91 8.28 -9.05
C VAL A 220 -4.62 8.47 -8.27
N THR A 221 -3.79 7.43 -8.14
CA THR A 221 -2.51 7.49 -7.41
C THR A 221 -1.32 7.51 -8.36
N LEU A 222 -0.18 8.03 -7.91
CA LEU A 222 1.02 8.16 -8.75
C LEU A 222 1.61 6.81 -9.19
N GLU A 223 1.37 6.41 -10.44
CA GLU A 223 2.13 5.33 -11.11
C GLU A 223 3.34 5.78 -11.93
N ARG A 224 4.41 4.96 -11.91
CA ARG A 224 5.61 5.13 -12.73
C ARG A 224 5.89 3.84 -13.54
N PRO A 225 6.51 3.93 -14.72
CA PRO A 225 6.95 2.75 -15.46
C PRO A 225 7.85 1.86 -14.60
N GLY A 226 7.50 0.57 -14.50
CA GLY A 226 8.22 -0.42 -13.67
C GLY A 226 7.87 -0.39 -12.16
N TYR A 227 7.01 0.53 -11.73
CA TYR A 227 6.52 0.68 -10.35
C TYR A 227 5.00 0.88 -10.40
N THR A 228 4.31 -0.10 -10.98
CA THR A 228 2.85 -0.13 -11.14
C THR A 228 2.16 -0.53 -9.84
N ALA A 229 0.88 -0.21 -9.75
CA ALA A 229 0.03 -0.67 -8.66
C ALA A 229 -0.07 -2.19 -8.60
N GLY A 230 -0.26 -2.72 -7.38
CA GLY A 230 -0.64 -4.11 -7.16
C GLY A 230 -2.09 -4.41 -7.51
N VAL A 231 -2.96 -3.39 -7.49
CA VAL A 231 -4.36 -3.48 -7.90
C VAL A 231 -4.67 -2.33 -8.86
N VAL A 232 -5.28 -2.65 -10.00
CA VAL A 232 -5.65 -1.63 -11.00
C VAL A 232 -6.73 -0.73 -10.39
N GLU A 233 -7.88 -1.30 -10.04
CA GLU A 233 -8.93 -0.59 -9.33
C GLU A 233 -9.36 -1.35 -8.08
N TRP A 234 -9.60 -0.64 -6.96
CA TRP A 234 -10.18 -1.30 -5.78
C TRP A 234 -11.55 -1.92 -6.05
N ALA A 235 -12.28 -1.43 -7.05
CA ALA A 235 -13.52 -2.05 -7.50
C ALA A 235 -13.31 -3.48 -8.03
N ASP A 236 -12.12 -3.81 -8.57
CA ASP A 236 -11.79 -5.16 -9.08
C ASP A 236 -11.80 -6.23 -7.99
N LEU A 237 -11.65 -5.82 -6.71
CA LEU A 237 -11.74 -6.68 -5.55
C LEU A 237 -13.16 -7.28 -5.37
N ARG A 238 -14.19 -6.66 -5.97
CA ARG A 238 -15.60 -7.08 -5.90
C ARG A 238 -16.06 -8.05 -6.99
N GLY A 239 -15.24 -8.25 -8.02
CA GLY A 239 -15.57 -9.17 -9.11
C GLY A 239 -15.63 -10.63 -8.65
N GLU A 240 -15.64 -11.56 -9.61
CA GLU A 240 -15.64 -13.00 -9.30
C GLU A 240 -14.53 -13.35 -8.29
N LEU A 241 -14.90 -14.08 -7.24
CA LEU A 241 -14.00 -14.45 -6.16
C LEU A 241 -13.03 -15.53 -6.65
N THR A 242 -11.74 -15.25 -6.46
CA THR A 242 -10.62 -16.18 -6.67
C THR A 242 -9.78 -16.23 -5.40
N PHE A 243 -9.00 -17.29 -5.22
CA PHE A 243 -8.07 -17.38 -4.08
C PHE A 243 -7.07 -16.20 -4.06
N GLY A 244 -6.58 -15.79 -5.22
CA GLY A 244 -5.69 -14.62 -5.35
C GLY A 244 -6.33 -13.29 -4.98
N LYS A 245 -7.64 -13.12 -5.23
CA LYS A 245 -8.39 -11.96 -4.73
C LYS A 245 -8.71 -12.07 -3.25
N LEU A 246 -8.91 -13.28 -2.73
CA LEU A 246 -9.17 -13.50 -1.31
C LEU A 246 -7.96 -13.10 -0.46
N PHE A 247 -6.75 -13.46 -0.91
CA PHE A 247 -5.47 -13.17 -0.26
C PHE A 247 -4.49 -12.48 -1.21
N PRO A 248 -4.74 -11.20 -1.55
CA PRO A 248 -3.86 -10.48 -2.45
C PRO A 248 -2.51 -10.24 -1.77
N SER A 249 -1.42 -10.27 -2.54
CA SER A 249 -0.08 -9.98 -2.02
C SER A 249 0.17 -8.48 -1.81
N LEU A 250 -0.68 -7.63 -2.38
CA LEU A 250 -0.60 -6.17 -2.32
C LEU A 250 -1.97 -5.56 -2.64
N VAL A 251 -2.31 -4.43 -2.01
CA VAL A 251 -3.63 -3.77 -2.12
C VAL A 251 -3.51 -2.29 -2.49
N ASP A 252 -2.35 -1.83 -2.97
CA ASP A 252 -2.21 -0.45 -3.41
C ASP A 252 -2.96 -0.23 -4.74
N PRO A 253 -3.87 0.76 -4.81
CA PRO A 253 -4.64 1.02 -6.03
C PRO A 253 -3.85 1.87 -7.03
N ALA A 254 -4.04 1.65 -8.34
CA ALA A 254 -3.76 2.68 -9.34
C ALA A 254 -4.88 3.74 -9.33
N ALA A 255 -6.13 3.28 -9.20
CA ALA A 255 -7.29 4.14 -9.06
C ALA A 255 -8.34 3.57 -8.09
N VAL A 256 -9.18 4.47 -7.56
CA VAL A 256 -10.42 4.14 -6.87
C VAL A 256 -11.53 4.84 -7.64
N VAL A 257 -12.41 4.07 -8.26
CA VAL A 257 -13.55 4.58 -9.03
C VAL A 257 -14.83 4.29 -8.28
N ILE A 258 -15.57 5.35 -7.96
CA ILE A 258 -16.80 5.28 -7.19
C ILE A 258 -17.96 5.74 -8.08
N GLU A 259 -18.75 4.77 -8.51
CA GLU A 259 -19.93 5.00 -9.34
C GLU A 259 -21.09 5.63 -8.56
N GLY A 260 -22.01 6.27 -9.27
CA GLY A 260 -23.20 6.87 -8.66
C GLY A 260 -22.89 8.02 -7.71
N ALA A 261 -21.77 8.70 -7.93
CA ALA A 261 -21.40 9.90 -7.18
C ALA A 261 -22.26 11.08 -7.68
N THR A 262 -23.04 11.66 -6.79
CA THR A 262 -23.73 12.93 -7.03
C THR A 262 -23.10 13.99 -6.13
N ARG A 263 -23.19 15.27 -6.49
CA ARG A 263 -22.67 16.35 -5.62
C ARG A 263 -23.13 16.23 -4.16
N THR A 264 -24.42 15.89 -3.97
CA THR A 264 -25.00 15.67 -2.64
C THR A 264 -24.33 14.51 -1.91
N ARG A 265 -24.18 13.35 -2.56
CA ARG A 265 -23.51 12.19 -1.95
C ARG A 265 -22.05 12.47 -1.62
N VAL A 266 -21.34 13.20 -2.49
CA VAL A 266 -19.94 13.59 -2.26
C VAL A 266 -19.82 14.48 -1.04
N ARG A 267 -20.72 15.46 -0.87
CA ARG A 267 -20.72 16.37 0.27
C ARG A 267 -21.14 15.68 1.57
N GLU A 268 -22.18 14.85 1.53
CA GLU A 268 -22.67 14.11 2.70
C GLU A 268 -21.69 13.01 3.12
N GLY A 269 -21.04 12.35 2.16
CA GLY A 269 -20.04 11.31 2.35
C GLY A 269 -18.59 11.81 2.34
N ALA A 270 -18.35 13.11 2.59
CA ALA A 270 -17.02 13.73 2.50
C ALA A 270 -15.99 13.07 3.44
N ASP A 271 -16.40 12.65 4.64
CA ASP A 271 -15.54 11.91 5.58
C ASP A 271 -15.07 10.57 4.99
N LEU A 272 -15.99 9.83 4.35
CA LEU A 272 -15.65 8.55 3.72
C LEU A 272 -14.75 8.76 2.51
N LEU A 273 -15.04 9.76 1.67
CA LEU A 273 -14.18 10.11 0.54
C LEU A 273 -12.79 10.53 1.01
N ARG A 274 -12.68 11.32 2.08
CA ARG A 274 -11.39 11.70 2.68
C ARG A 274 -10.63 10.47 3.16
N ALA A 275 -11.29 9.55 3.86
CA ALA A 275 -10.66 8.33 4.33
C ALA A 275 -10.15 7.45 3.16
N LEU A 276 -10.92 7.35 2.06
CA LEU A 276 -10.51 6.66 0.84
C LEU A 276 -9.27 7.31 0.20
N VAL A 277 -9.26 8.65 0.12
CA VAL A 277 -8.15 9.43 -0.43
C VAL A 277 -6.88 9.25 0.40
N GLU A 278 -6.98 9.37 1.73
CA GLU A 278 -5.85 9.19 2.63
C GLU A 278 -5.29 7.76 2.55
N ALA A 279 -6.17 6.76 2.48
CA ALA A 279 -5.78 5.36 2.32
C ALA A 279 -5.06 5.11 0.99
N ALA A 280 -5.66 5.52 -0.13
CA ALA A 280 -5.06 5.36 -1.45
C ALA A 280 -3.72 6.09 -1.56
N ALA A 281 -3.63 7.34 -1.09
CA ALA A 281 -2.41 8.14 -1.10
C ALA A 281 -1.31 7.54 -0.19
N THR A 282 -1.70 6.96 0.95
CA THR A 282 -0.76 6.28 1.86
C THR A 282 -0.21 5.01 1.22
N LEU A 283 -1.07 4.15 0.64
CA LEU A 283 -0.62 2.93 -0.03
C LEU A 283 0.19 3.21 -1.30
N ALA A 284 -0.05 4.34 -1.96
CA ALA A 284 0.77 4.80 -3.08
C ALA A 284 2.23 5.07 -2.68
N ARG A 285 2.53 5.21 -1.38
CA ARG A 285 3.89 5.33 -0.82
C ARG A 285 4.46 3.99 -0.34
N SER A 286 3.86 2.87 -0.72
CA SER A 286 4.44 1.55 -0.47
C SER A 286 5.84 1.45 -1.09
N GLU A 287 6.72 0.67 -0.48
CA GLU A 287 8.11 0.52 -0.96
C GLU A 287 8.18 0.05 -2.41
N ARG A 288 7.18 -0.73 -2.86
CA ARG A 288 7.03 -1.20 -4.23
C ARG A 288 6.69 -0.10 -5.25
N ARG A 289 6.23 1.07 -4.78
CA ARG A 289 5.85 2.23 -5.60
C ARG A 289 6.86 3.37 -5.54
N LEU A 290 7.75 3.37 -4.55
CA LEU A 290 8.71 4.43 -4.34
C LEU A 290 9.99 4.21 -5.15
N ILE A 291 10.39 5.25 -5.88
CA ILE A 291 11.75 5.31 -6.44
C ILE A 291 12.68 6.12 -5.54
N LEU A 292 13.98 6.03 -5.79
CA LEU A 292 15.00 6.79 -5.05
C LEU A 292 14.71 8.29 -5.01
N ALA A 293 14.33 8.88 -6.15
CA ALA A 293 13.99 10.30 -6.25
C ALA A 293 12.81 10.68 -5.34
N ASP A 294 11.81 9.80 -5.18
CA ASP A 294 10.67 10.03 -4.28
C ASP A 294 11.14 10.13 -2.83
N ARG A 295 11.99 9.18 -2.40
CA ARG A 295 12.52 9.13 -1.03
C ARG A 295 13.36 10.36 -0.70
N VAL A 296 14.13 10.84 -1.66
CA VAL A 296 14.92 12.08 -1.58
C VAL A 296 14.02 13.31 -1.47
N LEU A 297 12.90 13.32 -2.18
CA LEU A 297 11.88 14.36 -2.15
C LEU A 297 10.96 14.33 -0.92
N GLY A 298 11.29 13.49 0.06
CA GLY A 298 10.50 13.30 1.28
C GLY A 298 9.24 12.46 1.06
N ARG A 299 8.97 11.95 -0.14
CA ARG A 299 7.89 10.99 -0.41
C ARG A 299 8.38 9.61 0.01
N ARG A 300 8.19 9.28 1.29
CA ARG A 300 8.65 8.06 1.94
C ARG A 300 7.48 7.25 2.47
N ALA A 301 7.69 5.95 2.70
CA ALA A 301 6.75 5.14 3.46
C ALA A 301 6.52 5.86 4.80
N THR A 302 5.27 6.20 5.08
CA THR A 302 4.91 6.91 6.30
C THR A 302 4.94 5.90 7.43
N ASP A 303 5.98 5.97 8.27
CA ASP A 303 6.03 5.25 9.56
C ASP A 303 5.68 6.17 10.73
N VAL A 304 5.51 7.47 10.46
CA VAL A 304 5.26 8.50 11.46
C VAL A 304 3.88 9.11 11.24
N ILE A 305 3.03 9.02 12.26
CA ILE A 305 1.74 9.72 12.30
C ILE A 305 1.99 11.11 12.85
N GLU A 306 2.04 12.11 11.98
CA GLU A 306 1.98 13.50 12.41
C GLU A 306 0.53 13.86 12.75
N ARG A 307 0.24 14.09 14.04
CA ARG A 307 -1.07 14.60 14.46
C ARG A 307 -1.19 16.09 14.15
N PRO A 308 -2.40 16.60 13.82
CA PRO A 308 -2.66 18.03 13.75
C PRO A 308 -2.20 18.70 15.06
N GLY A 309 -1.30 19.69 14.97
CA GLY A 309 -0.70 20.37 16.13
C GLY A 309 0.81 20.19 16.31
N GLY A 310 1.52 19.52 15.40
CA GLY A 310 2.99 19.56 15.32
C GLY A 310 3.76 18.74 16.38
N LEU A 311 3.08 18.06 17.29
CA LEU A 311 3.69 17.16 18.26
C LEU A 311 3.85 15.75 17.66
N SER A 312 4.92 15.56 16.90
CA SER A 312 5.40 14.25 16.43
C SER A 312 6.33 13.63 17.50
N LEU A 313 5.77 12.99 18.54
CA LEU A 313 6.57 12.38 19.61
C LEU A 313 6.34 10.88 19.82
N TRP A 314 5.49 10.24 19.02
CA TRP A 314 5.19 8.82 19.21
C TRP A 314 5.36 8.03 17.91
N ARG A 315 6.40 7.19 17.87
CA ARG A 315 6.44 6.07 16.91
C ARG A 315 5.38 5.08 17.37
N SER A 316 4.29 5.00 16.61
CA SER A 316 3.33 3.94 16.84
C SER A 316 3.98 2.59 16.56
N GLN A 317 3.67 1.59 17.37
CA GLN A 317 3.97 0.20 17.00
C GLN A 317 3.16 -0.25 15.78
N ARG A 318 2.05 0.43 15.46
CA ARG A 318 1.22 0.17 14.29
C ARG A 318 1.76 0.94 13.09
N SER A 319 1.78 0.29 11.93
CA SER A 319 2.09 0.99 10.68
C SER A 319 1.05 2.07 10.40
N VAL A 320 1.45 3.20 9.79
CA VAL A 320 0.51 4.27 9.42
C VAL A 320 -0.55 3.74 8.45
N ALA A 321 -0.16 2.86 7.53
CA ALA A 321 -1.08 2.19 6.64
C ALA A 321 -2.18 1.43 7.41
N ALA A 322 -1.83 0.68 8.46
CA ALA A 322 -2.83 0.00 9.28
C ALA A 322 -3.78 0.98 10.00
N VAL A 323 -3.27 2.11 10.49
CA VAL A 323 -4.12 3.15 11.12
C VAL A 323 -5.08 3.77 10.12
N VAL A 324 -4.59 4.16 8.93
CA VAL A 324 -5.41 4.76 7.88
C VAL A 324 -6.46 3.77 7.37
N MET A 325 -6.09 2.50 7.15
CA MET A 325 -7.04 1.47 6.71
C MET A 325 -8.07 1.12 7.79
N THR A 326 -7.68 1.14 9.07
CA THR A 326 -8.64 0.99 10.19
C THR A 326 -9.62 2.15 10.24
N HIS A 327 -9.14 3.38 10.03
CA HIS A 327 -10.00 4.55 9.95
C HIS A 327 -10.96 4.49 8.76
N LEU A 328 -10.48 4.04 7.60
CA LEU A 328 -11.28 3.83 6.41
C LEU A 328 -12.46 2.89 6.67
N VAL A 329 -12.21 1.69 7.20
CA VAL A 329 -13.28 0.70 7.41
C VAL A 329 -14.30 1.14 8.47
N ARG A 330 -13.85 1.83 9.52
CA ARG A 330 -14.76 2.40 10.52
C ARG A 330 -15.64 3.50 9.94
N THR A 331 -15.05 4.37 9.14
CA THR A 331 -15.78 5.46 8.47
C THR A 331 -16.79 4.91 7.47
N ALA A 332 -16.42 3.84 6.75
CA ALA A 332 -17.34 3.12 5.87
C ALA A 332 -18.57 2.59 6.62
N GLY A 333 -18.38 2.03 7.82
CA GLY A 333 -19.47 1.62 8.71
C GLY A 333 -20.45 2.73 9.07
N VAL A 334 -19.92 3.87 9.47
CA VAL A 334 -20.75 5.03 9.85
C VAL A 334 -21.47 5.61 8.63
N GLN A 335 -20.81 5.64 7.46
CA GLN A 335 -21.27 6.30 6.25
C GLN A 335 -21.95 5.37 5.23
N THR A 336 -22.23 4.12 5.59
CA THR A 336 -22.83 3.11 4.68
C THR A 336 -24.18 3.56 4.14
N SER A 337 -25.00 4.26 4.92
CA SER A 337 -26.30 4.77 4.47
C SER A 337 -26.21 5.97 3.53
N ALA A 338 -25.22 6.84 3.73
CA ALA A 338 -25.01 8.03 2.92
C ALA A 338 -24.45 7.66 1.53
N TRP A 339 -23.50 6.72 1.48
CA TRP A 339 -22.84 6.30 0.24
C TRP A 339 -22.46 4.81 0.23
N PRO A 340 -23.43 3.92 -0.02
CA PRO A 340 -23.24 2.47 0.05
C PRO A 340 -22.13 1.93 -0.87
N GLU A 341 -22.03 2.49 -2.08
CA GLU A 341 -21.07 2.06 -3.09
C GLU A 341 -19.63 2.35 -2.65
N ALA A 342 -19.36 3.55 -2.11
CA ALA A 342 -18.08 3.92 -1.53
C ALA A 342 -17.74 3.09 -0.28
N ALA A 343 -18.73 2.83 0.57
CA ALA A 343 -18.55 2.06 1.80
C ALA A 343 -18.19 0.59 1.50
N ALA A 344 -18.82 0.01 0.48
CA ALA A 344 -18.47 -1.34 0.02
C ALA A 344 -17.02 -1.42 -0.49
N ILE A 345 -16.60 -0.47 -1.35
CA ILE A 345 -15.21 -0.40 -1.84
C ILE A 345 -14.23 -0.28 -0.67
N ALA A 346 -14.53 0.59 0.30
CA ALA A 346 -13.73 0.79 1.50
C ALA A 346 -13.59 -0.48 2.35
N ALA A 347 -14.69 -1.21 2.57
CA ALA A 347 -14.70 -2.46 3.33
C ALA A 347 -13.91 -3.58 2.62
N ASP A 348 -14.04 -3.69 1.29
CA ASP A 348 -13.34 -4.69 0.49
C ASP A 348 -11.84 -4.41 0.41
N ALA A 349 -11.45 -3.14 0.22
CA ALA A 349 -10.05 -2.71 0.24
C ALA A 349 -9.42 -2.87 1.63
N GLY A 350 -10.14 -2.48 2.69
CA GLY A 350 -9.72 -2.66 4.07
C GLY A 350 -9.49 -4.12 4.43
N SER A 351 -10.49 -4.96 4.18
CA SER A 351 -10.36 -6.40 4.46
C SER A 351 -9.23 -7.05 3.65
N ALA A 352 -9.08 -6.68 2.37
CA ALA A 352 -7.96 -7.15 1.55
C ALA A 352 -6.61 -6.73 2.14
N PHE A 353 -6.48 -5.47 2.56
CA PHE A 353 -5.23 -4.92 3.10
C PHE A 353 -4.76 -5.69 4.35
N PHE A 354 -5.65 -5.95 5.31
CA PHE A 354 -5.28 -6.66 6.52
C PHE A 354 -4.76 -8.08 6.23
N MET A 355 -5.25 -8.71 5.16
CA MET A 355 -4.76 -10.02 4.72
C MET A 355 -3.45 -9.98 3.95
N ALA A 356 -3.14 -8.87 3.27
CA ALA A 356 -1.96 -8.75 2.41
C ALA A 356 -0.66 -8.46 3.18
N MET A 357 -0.75 -7.98 4.42
CA MET A 357 0.41 -7.55 5.20
C MET A 357 1.08 -8.74 5.92
N PRO A 358 2.28 -9.20 5.52
CA PRO A 358 2.90 -10.39 6.10
C PRO A 358 3.34 -10.17 7.56
N ASP A 359 3.89 -8.99 7.87
CA ASP A 359 4.51 -8.69 9.16
C ASP A 359 3.52 -8.15 10.22
N MET A 360 2.24 -8.09 9.88
CA MET A 360 1.21 -7.62 10.80
C MET A 360 0.92 -8.66 11.88
N ALA A 361 0.88 -8.22 13.14
CA ALA A 361 0.55 -9.08 14.27
C ALA A 361 -0.84 -9.71 14.08
N PRO A 362 -1.05 -11.00 14.40
CA PRO A 362 -2.34 -11.65 14.19
C PRO A 362 -3.52 -10.98 14.90
N THR A 363 -3.30 -10.45 16.11
CA THR A 363 -4.33 -9.72 16.87
C THR A 363 -4.71 -8.40 16.21
N GLU A 364 -3.73 -7.61 15.74
CA GLU A 364 -3.98 -6.38 14.98
C GLU A 364 -4.72 -6.66 13.68
N ARG A 365 -4.34 -7.72 12.97
CA ARG A 365 -5.03 -8.18 11.76
C ARG A 365 -6.49 -8.53 12.03
N ARG A 366 -6.75 -9.30 13.09
CA ARG A 366 -8.13 -9.65 13.50
C ARG A 366 -8.94 -8.42 13.88
N GLU A 367 -8.39 -7.50 14.68
CA GLU A 367 -9.05 -6.24 15.05
C GLU A 367 -9.44 -5.40 13.81
N GLY A 368 -8.51 -5.28 12.85
CA GLY A 368 -8.77 -4.59 11.58
C GLY A 368 -9.87 -5.26 10.75
N MET A 369 -9.85 -6.60 10.68
CA MET A 369 -10.86 -7.39 9.99
C MET A 369 -12.24 -7.30 10.67
N LEU A 370 -12.31 -7.28 12.00
CA LEU A 370 -13.56 -7.08 12.73
C LEU A 370 -14.14 -5.69 12.45
N ALA A 371 -13.31 -4.65 12.46
CA ALA A 371 -13.75 -3.31 12.09
C ALA A 371 -14.29 -3.23 10.65
N ALA A 372 -13.72 -4.02 9.72
CA ALA A 372 -14.24 -4.16 8.36
C ALA A 372 -15.59 -4.90 8.30
N ALA A 373 -15.79 -5.90 9.14
CA ALA A 373 -17.03 -6.65 9.21
C ALA A 373 -18.17 -5.88 9.89
N GLU A 374 -17.88 -5.08 10.91
CA GLU A 374 -18.85 -4.18 11.57
C GLU A 374 -19.30 -3.05 10.64
N GLY A 375 -18.46 -2.70 9.66
CA GLY A 375 -18.62 -1.53 8.81
C GLY A 375 -19.61 -1.66 7.64
N GLY A 376 -20.47 -2.68 7.58
CA GLY A 376 -21.48 -2.77 6.52
C GLY A 376 -22.06 -4.16 6.30
N THR A 377 -22.65 -4.38 5.13
CA THR A 377 -23.11 -5.71 4.71
C THR A 377 -21.91 -6.63 4.47
N ILE A 378 -21.70 -7.58 5.37
CA ILE A 378 -20.64 -8.57 5.28
C ILE A 378 -20.90 -9.50 4.10
N GLY A 379 -20.09 -9.39 3.05
CA GLY A 379 -20.04 -10.35 1.96
C GLY A 379 -19.23 -11.60 2.31
N ALA A 380 -19.34 -12.65 1.48
CA ALA A 380 -18.63 -13.91 1.69
C ALA A 380 -17.11 -13.72 1.74
N THR A 381 -16.56 -12.84 0.90
CA THR A 381 -15.13 -12.51 0.87
C THR A 381 -14.63 -12.00 2.22
N THR A 382 -15.32 -11.02 2.81
CA THR A 382 -14.96 -10.46 4.12
C THR A 382 -15.11 -11.51 5.23
N ALA A 383 -16.16 -12.33 5.18
CA ALA A 383 -16.36 -13.42 6.14
C ALA A 383 -15.24 -14.47 6.07
N LEU A 384 -14.81 -14.89 4.86
CA LEU A 384 -13.68 -15.80 4.68
C LEU A 384 -12.38 -15.22 5.24
N ARG A 385 -12.08 -13.96 4.91
CA ARG A 385 -10.88 -13.26 5.40
C ARG A 385 -10.89 -13.13 6.93
N LEU A 386 -12.06 -12.85 7.51
CA LEU A 386 -12.20 -12.74 8.97
C LEU A 386 -12.03 -14.10 9.65
N GLY A 387 -12.61 -15.18 9.09
CA GLY A 387 -12.37 -16.54 9.57
C GLY A 387 -10.88 -16.91 9.53
N ALA A 388 -10.18 -16.57 8.45
CA ALA A 388 -8.73 -16.77 8.34
C ALA A 388 -7.95 -15.96 9.40
N ALA A 389 -8.32 -14.70 9.63
CA ALA A 389 -7.69 -13.84 10.63
C ALA A 389 -7.93 -14.33 12.07
N CYS A 390 -9.13 -14.85 12.37
CA CYS A 390 -9.45 -15.46 13.66
C CYS A 390 -8.58 -16.69 13.93
N ILE A 391 -8.39 -17.60 12.95
CA ILE A 391 -7.46 -18.74 13.10
C ILE A 391 -6.04 -18.25 13.34
N GLY A 392 -5.56 -17.27 12.57
CA GLY A 392 -4.23 -16.70 12.79
C GLY A 392 -4.05 -16.11 14.18
N ALA A 393 -5.13 -15.62 14.80
CA ALA A 393 -5.17 -15.10 16.16
C ALA A 393 -5.52 -16.16 17.22
N LEU A 394 -5.61 -17.44 16.86
CA LEU A 394 -5.96 -18.57 17.74
C LEU A 394 -7.38 -18.52 18.31
N GLU A 395 -8.31 -17.86 17.61
CA GLU A 395 -9.73 -17.75 17.95
C GLU A 395 -10.57 -18.75 17.12
N ASP A 396 -10.28 -20.04 17.26
CA ASP A 396 -10.78 -21.09 16.36
C ASP A 396 -12.31 -21.20 16.33
N ASP A 397 -12.98 -21.04 17.47
CA ASP A 397 -14.45 -21.14 17.56
C ASP A 397 -15.16 -19.98 16.82
N GLU A 398 -14.61 -18.77 16.95
CA GLU A 398 -15.08 -17.60 16.20
C GLU A 398 -14.83 -17.82 14.71
N ALA A 399 -13.66 -18.36 14.35
CA ALA A 399 -13.32 -18.66 12.97
C ALA A 399 -14.30 -19.65 12.31
N MET A 400 -14.65 -20.75 12.97
CA MET A 400 -15.60 -21.73 12.43
C MET A 400 -16.95 -21.08 12.11
N SER A 401 -17.42 -20.20 13.00
CA SER A 401 -18.68 -19.46 12.82
C SER A 401 -18.64 -18.57 11.57
N TRP A 402 -17.52 -17.89 11.32
CA TRP A 402 -17.33 -17.06 10.13
C TRP A 402 -17.19 -17.88 8.84
N LEU A 403 -16.46 -19.01 8.89
CA LEU A 403 -16.26 -19.88 7.74
C LEU A 403 -17.56 -20.58 7.31
N VAL A 404 -18.38 -21.06 8.25
CA VAL A 404 -19.70 -21.64 7.94
C VAL A 404 -20.65 -20.58 7.37
N ARG A 405 -20.60 -19.35 7.91
CA ARG A 405 -21.39 -18.23 7.36
C ARG A 405 -20.95 -17.88 5.94
N ALA A 406 -19.64 -17.85 5.69
CA ALA A 406 -19.10 -17.64 4.36
C ALA A 406 -19.53 -18.73 3.37
N ASP A 407 -19.44 -20.01 3.73
CA ASP A 407 -19.88 -21.14 2.89
C ASP A 407 -21.36 -20.97 2.48
N ALA A 408 -22.24 -20.63 3.43
CA ALA A 408 -23.65 -20.38 3.13
C ALA A 408 -23.85 -19.20 2.13
N MET A 409 -23.09 -18.11 2.29
CA MET A 409 -23.12 -16.96 1.38
C MET A 409 -22.51 -17.25 0.00
N LEU A 410 -21.62 -18.23 -0.12
CA LEU A 410 -21.10 -18.64 -1.43
C LEU A 410 -22.11 -19.53 -2.15
N ARG A 411 -22.74 -20.45 -1.42
CA ARG A 411 -23.71 -21.41 -1.95
C ARG A 411 -25.06 -20.79 -2.31
N ASP A 412 -25.45 -19.69 -1.65
CA ASP A 412 -26.67 -18.94 -2.00
C ASP A 412 -26.51 -18.11 -3.30
N GLY A 413 -25.28 -18.00 -3.83
CA GLY A 413 -24.96 -17.26 -5.05
C GLY A 413 -24.86 -15.75 -4.86
N SER A 414 -24.85 -15.25 -3.62
CA SER A 414 -24.69 -13.82 -3.32
C SER A 414 -23.32 -13.28 -3.74
N THR A 415 -22.30 -14.14 -3.75
CA THR A 415 -20.96 -13.81 -4.23
C THR A 415 -20.58 -14.75 -5.38
N PRO A 416 -20.37 -14.23 -6.60
CA PRO A 416 -20.02 -15.08 -7.74
C PRO A 416 -18.62 -15.67 -7.56
N LEU A 417 -18.52 -16.99 -7.66
CA LEU A 417 -17.26 -17.71 -7.69
C LEU A 417 -16.73 -17.77 -9.12
N ALA A 418 -15.44 -17.48 -9.30
CA ALA A 418 -14.80 -17.66 -10.60
C ALA A 418 -14.79 -19.15 -10.99
N LYS A 419 -14.98 -19.43 -12.28
CA LYS A 419 -14.89 -20.79 -12.84
C LYS A 419 -13.42 -21.22 -12.98
N LEU A 420 -12.75 -21.37 -11.85
CA LEU A 420 -11.36 -21.80 -11.73
C LEU A 420 -11.27 -23.07 -10.89
N ASP A 421 -10.17 -23.78 -11.03
CA ASP A 421 -9.83 -24.88 -10.13
C ASP A 421 -9.29 -24.32 -8.80
N HIS A 422 -10.19 -24.11 -7.85
CA HIS A 422 -9.81 -23.61 -6.52
C HIS A 422 -9.01 -24.63 -5.70
N ALA A 423 -9.10 -25.93 -6.03
CA ALA A 423 -8.36 -26.98 -5.32
C ALA A 423 -6.85 -26.87 -5.58
N ALA A 424 -6.45 -26.59 -6.83
CA ALA A 424 -5.06 -26.36 -7.17
C ALA A 424 -4.41 -25.20 -6.39
N PHE A 425 -5.18 -24.14 -6.07
CA PHE A 425 -4.69 -23.05 -5.23
C PHE A 425 -4.55 -23.46 -3.76
N LEU A 426 -5.48 -24.25 -3.24
CA LEU A 426 -5.40 -24.79 -1.88
C LEU A 426 -4.19 -25.74 -1.74
N GLU A 427 -3.98 -26.64 -2.70
CA GLU A 427 -2.79 -27.50 -2.77
C GLU A 427 -1.51 -26.68 -2.78
N SER A 428 -1.45 -25.63 -3.61
CA SER A 428 -0.29 -24.72 -3.64
C SER A 428 -0.05 -24.04 -2.29
N GLU A 429 -1.10 -23.68 -1.54
CA GLU A 429 -0.96 -23.09 -0.20
C GLU A 429 -0.49 -24.13 0.83
N LEU A 430 -0.95 -25.38 0.73
CA LEU A 430 -0.47 -26.48 1.59
C LEU A 430 0.98 -26.84 1.29
N VAL A 431 1.41 -26.80 0.02
CA VAL A 431 2.79 -27.12 -0.38
C VAL A 431 3.76 -25.96 -0.09
N CYS A 432 3.38 -24.74 -0.43
CA CYS A 432 4.25 -23.56 -0.34
C CYS A 432 4.02 -22.70 0.92
N GLY A 433 3.17 -23.16 1.84
CA GLY A 433 2.89 -22.46 3.09
C GLY A 433 4.13 -22.27 3.95
N SER A 434 4.01 -21.37 4.93
CA SER A 434 5.07 -21.07 5.90
C SER A 434 4.60 -21.37 7.32
N GLU A 435 5.51 -21.46 8.29
CA GLU A 435 5.19 -21.67 9.72
C GLU A 435 4.43 -20.50 10.39
N ASN A 436 3.98 -19.52 9.62
CA ASN A 436 3.16 -18.39 10.05
C ASN A 436 1.71 -18.87 10.37
N PRO A 437 1.12 -18.47 11.51
CA PRO A 437 -0.30 -18.73 11.83
C PRO A 437 -1.28 -18.35 10.72
N MET A 438 -0.96 -17.34 9.90
CA MET A 438 -1.79 -16.96 8.76
C MET A 438 -1.85 -18.00 7.65
N SER A 439 -0.84 -18.87 7.48
CA SER A 439 -0.88 -19.95 6.50
C SER A 439 -2.02 -20.93 6.81
N VAL A 440 -2.24 -21.26 8.10
CA VAL A 440 -3.35 -22.11 8.55
C VAL A 440 -4.69 -21.44 8.26
N GLY A 441 -4.82 -20.14 8.58
CA GLY A 441 -6.02 -19.37 8.29
C GLY A 441 -6.34 -19.30 6.79
N ARG A 442 -5.33 -19.11 5.94
CA ARG A 442 -5.48 -19.09 4.47
C ARG A 442 -5.89 -20.46 3.93
N ALA A 443 -5.27 -21.53 4.42
CA ALA A 443 -5.66 -22.90 4.07
C ALA A 443 -7.11 -23.22 4.49
N ALA A 444 -7.52 -22.83 5.70
CA ALA A 444 -8.88 -23.02 6.19
C ALA A 444 -9.94 -22.29 5.34
N ALA A 445 -9.68 -21.03 4.98
CA ALA A 445 -10.54 -20.28 4.08
C ALA A 445 -10.53 -20.85 2.65
N GLY A 446 -9.38 -21.39 2.19
CA GLY A 446 -9.27 -22.12 0.94
C GLY A 446 -10.14 -23.39 0.92
N ILE A 447 -10.11 -24.19 2.00
CA ILE A 447 -11.00 -25.34 2.18
C ILE A 447 -12.46 -24.91 2.07
N CYS A 448 -12.86 -23.85 2.77
CA CYS A 448 -14.22 -23.31 2.70
C CYS A 448 -14.60 -22.89 1.27
N LEU A 449 -13.72 -22.17 0.58
CA LEU A 449 -13.93 -21.74 -0.81
C LEU A 449 -14.12 -22.93 -1.77
N VAL A 450 -13.28 -23.96 -1.65
CA VAL A 450 -13.33 -25.17 -2.50
C VAL A 450 -14.59 -25.98 -2.20
N CYS A 451 -14.94 -26.18 -0.93
CA CYS A 451 -16.15 -26.87 -0.51
C CYS A 451 -17.43 -26.17 -1.00
N ALA A 452 -17.46 -24.84 -0.96
CA ALA A 452 -18.59 -24.06 -1.45
C ALA A 452 -18.76 -24.16 -2.98
N ALA A 453 -17.65 -24.31 -3.72
CA ALA A 453 -17.65 -24.45 -5.17
C ALA A 453 -18.10 -25.84 -5.67
N MET A 454 -18.26 -26.83 -4.78
CA MET A 454 -18.57 -28.22 -5.15
C MET A 454 -19.90 -28.73 -4.63
N ALA A 455 -20.34 -29.86 -5.22
CA ALA A 455 -21.48 -30.59 -4.72
C ALA A 455 -21.21 -31.13 -3.30
N PRO A 456 -22.17 -31.05 -2.36
CA PRO A 456 -21.99 -31.52 -0.98
C PRO A 456 -21.47 -32.95 -0.85
N GLU A 457 -21.90 -33.85 -1.75
CA GLU A 457 -21.48 -35.24 -1.76
C GLU A 457 -19.97 -35.42 -2.05
N ARG A 458 -19.33 -34.40 -2.65
CA ARG A 458 -17.90 -34.42 -3.01
C ARG A 458 -16.98 -33.94 -1.90
N VAL A 459 -17.50 -33.23 -0.90
CA VAL A 459 -16.71 -32.64 0.19
C VAL A 459 -15.92 -33.70 0.96
N ARG A 460 -16.51 -34.89 1.18
CA ARG A 460 -15.83 -36.00 1.88
C ARG A 460 -14.62 -36.53 1.12
N PHE A 461 -14.70 -36.61 -0.20
CA PHE A 461 -13.58 -37.06 -1.03
C PHE A 461 -12.46 -36.02 -1.01
N LEU A 462 -12.81 -34.73 -1.17
CA LEU A 462 -11.85 -33.64 -1.03
C LEU A 462 -11.15 -33.68 0.33
N ARG A 463 -11.90 -33.88 1.41
CA ARG A 463 -11.32 -34.00 2.76
C ARG A 463 -10.28 -35.11 2.78
N ASP A 464 -10.64 -36.32 2.37
CA ASP A 464 -9.74 -37.47 2.43
C ASP A 464 -8.46 -37.23 1.60
N ASP A 465 -8.58 -36.63 0.40
CA ASP A 465 -7.44 -36.23 -0.45
C ASP A 465 -6.57 -35.15 0.26
N MET A 466 -7.19 -34.11 0.81
CA MET A 466 -6.47 -33.02 1.50
C MET A 466 -5.83 -33.47 2.81
N LEU A 467 -6.34 -34.51 3.49
CA LEU A 467 -5.69 -35.09 4.67
C LEU A 467 -4.37 -35.78 4.31
N GLU A 468 -4.31 -36.43 3.14
CA GLU A 468 -3.07 -36.97 2.61
C GLU A 468 -2.08 -35.85 2.31
N GLU A 469 -2.50 -34.79 1.60
CA GLU A 469 -1.66 -33.63 1.31
C GLU A 469 -1.13 -32.93 2.58
N MET A 470 -1.99 -32.76 3.61
CA MET A 470 -1.59 -32.19 4.89
C MET A 470 -0.55 -33.04 5.64
N ALA A 471 -0.53 -34.37 5.41
CA ALA A 471 0.46 -35.25 6.02
C ALA A 471 1.86 -35.07 5.40
N TYR A 472 1.93 -34.63 4.13
CA TYR A 472 3.16 -34.38 3.39
C TYR A 472 3.58 -32.90 3.36
N ALA A 473 2.69 -31.97 3.73
CA ALA A 473 2.99 -30.54 3.84
C ALA A 473 4.07 -30.27 4.89
N GLY A 474 5.28 -29.92 4.43
CA GLY A 474 6.47 -29.78 5.29
C GLY A 474 6.29 -28.82 6.47
N TRP A 475 5.57 -27.71 6.28
CA TRP A 475 5.33 -26.72 7.33
C TRP A 475 4.29 -27.16 8.38
N LEU A 476 3.54 -28.25 8.15
CA LEU A 476 2.59 -28.85 9.10
C LEU A 476 3.18 -30.03 9.89
N VAL A 477 4.39 -30.49 9.56
CA VAL A 477 5.07 -31.58 10.28
C VAL A 477 5.32 -31.18 11.73
N GLY A 478 4.84 -31.97 12.68
CA GLY A 478 4.91 -31.65 14.12
C GLY A 478 3.89 -30.64 14.63
N ARG A 479 3.00 -30.12 13.76
CA ARG A 479 1.94 -29.16 14.10
C ARG A 479 0.56 -29.81 14.08
N ASP A 480 0.39 -30.83 14.93
CA ASP A 480 -0.84 -31.64 14.94
C ASP A 480 -2.08 -30.83 15.35
N GLN A 481 -1.90 -29.75 16.13
CA GLN A 481 -2.97 -28.82 16.48
C GLN A 481 -3.52 -28.10 15.24
N ASP A 482 -2.64 -27.54 14.39
CA ASP A 482 -3.06 -26.83 13.17
C ASP A 482 -3.74 -27.77 12.17
N ARG A 483 -3.22 -29.01 12.02
CA ARG A 483 -3.90 -30.06 11.25
C ARG A 483 -5.29 -30.35 11.81
N GLY A 484 -5.41 -30.43 13.14
CA GLY A 484 -6.68 -30.56 13.84
C GLY A 484 -7.67 -29.44 13.52
N VAL A 485 -7.22 -28.19 13.45
CA VAL A 485 -8.04 -27.03 13.06
C VAL A 485 -8.55 -27.19 11.62
N LEU A 486 -7.68 -27.55 10.67
CA LEU A 486 -8.08 -27.75 9.27
C LEU A 486 -9.07 -28.92 9.11
N ILE A 487 -8.87 -30.03 9.84
CA ILE A 487 -9.83 -31.14 9.90
C ILE A 487 -11.18 -30.64 10.43
N ARG A 488 -11.18 -29.83 11.49
CA ARG A 488 -12.40 -29.26 12.07
C ARG A 488 -13.17 -28.42 11.06
N VAL A 489 -12.49 -27.62 10.24
CA VAL A 489 -13.13 -26.83 9.17
C VAL A 489 -13.93 -27.73 8.23
N PHE A 490 -13.37 -28.84 7.76
CA PHE A 490 -14.10 -29.81 6.94
C PHE A 490 -15.34 -30.35 7.65
N LEU A 491 -15.20 -30.77 8.91
CA LEU A 491 -16.30 -31.35 9.68
C LEU A 491 -17.45 -30.36 9.90
N GLU A 492 -17.15 -29.09 10.19
CA GLU A 492 -18.16 -28.04 10.37
C GLU A 492 -18.91 -27.74 9.07
N ILE A 493 -18.20 -27.68 7.94
CA ILE A 493 -18.81 -27.46 6.62
C ILE A 493 -19.68 -28.67 6.22
N GLU A 494 -19.19 -29.91 6.39
CA GLU A 494 -19.98 -31.13 6.15
C GLU A 494 -21.26 -31.14 6.98
N HIS A 495 -21.15 -30.79 8.27
CA HIS A 495 -22.30 -30.72 9.17
C HIS A 495 -23.32 -29.64 8.75
N ALA A 496 -22.83 -28.48 8.27
CA ALA A 496 -23.67 -27.43 7.72
C ALA A 496 -24.44 -27.91 6.47
N HIS A 497 -23.76 -28.56 5.53
CA HIS A 497 -24.36 -29.10 4.31
C HIS A 497 -25.41 -30.19 4.61
N ASP A 498 -25.11 -31.11 5.53
CA ASP A 498 -26.05 -32.14 5.96
C ASP A 498 -27.30 -31.54 6.63
N SER A 499 -27.12 -30.46 7.38
CA SER A 499 -28.21 -29.72 8.02
C SER A 499 -29.11 -29.03 6.99
N GLU A 500 -28.55 -28.45 5.94
CA GLU A 500 -29.30 -27.89 4.81
C GLU A 500 -30.10 -28.95 4.06
N LYS A 501 -29.47 -30.10 3.77
CA LYS A 501 -30.13 -31.24 3.11
C LYS A 501 -31.31 -31.79 3.92
N LYS A 502 -31.19 -31.83 5.25
CA LYS A 502 -32.31 -32.20 6.14
C LYS A 502 -33.44 -31.17 6.10
N LYS A 503 -33.13 -29.87 6.05
CA LYS A 503 -34.13 -28.79 5.95
C LYS A 503 -34.90 -28.84 4.62
N THR A 504 -34.20 -29.02 3.49
CA THR A 504 -34.82 -29.14 2.17
C THR A 504 -35.70 -30.39 2.06
N ASN A 505 -35.24 -31.54 2.56
CA ASN A 505 -36.04 -32.77 2.60
C ASN A 505 -37.29 -32.66 3.48
N ARG A 506 -37.22 -31.91 4.60
CA ARG A 506 -38.39 -31.63 5.45
C ARG A 506 -39.40 -30.71 4.75
N ALA A 507 -38.93 -29.71 4.02
CA ALA A 507 -39.78 -28.80 3.27
C ALA A 507 -40.51 -29.50 2.11
N HIS A 508 -39.86 -30.48 1.48
CA HIS A 508 -40.42 -31.21 0.34
C HIS A 508 -41.31 -32.39 0.72
N LYS A 509 -41.37 -32.80 1.99
CA LYS A 509 -42.28 -33.86 2.43
C LYS A 509 -43.71 -33.34 2.26
N PRO A 510 -44.49 -33.80 1.25
CA PRO A 510 -45.82 -33.27 1.01
C PRO A 510 -46.60 -33.44 2.31
N LYS A 511 -47.22 -32.36 2.78
CA LYS A 511 -48.24 -32.46 3.82
C LYS A 511 -49.34 -33.33 3.22
N HIS A 512 -49.23 -34.65 3.40
CA HIS A 512 -50.34 -35.55 3.14
C HIS A 512 -51.51 -34.94 3.90
N PRO A 513 -52.58 -34.51 3.19
CA PRO A 513 -53.74 -34.01 3.89
C PRO A 513 -54.17 -35.17 4.75
N THR A 514 -54.04 -35.01 6.07
CA THR A 514 -54.63 -35.92 7.02
C THR A 514 -56.12 -35.82 6.77
N MET A 515 -56.63 -36.70 5.91
CA MET A 515 -58.04 -37.02 5.82
C MET A 515 -58.42 -37.46 7.22
N LYS A 516 -58.89 -36.51 8.02
CA LYS A 516 -59.69 -36.78 9.21
C LYS A 516 -60.94 -37.46 8.68
N LEU A 517 -60.90 -38.78 8.53
CA LEU A 517 -62.11 -39.59 8.50
C LEU A 517 -62.84 -39.28 9.80
N LYS A 518 -63.87 -38.42 9.72
CA LYS A 518 -64.93 -38.36 10.73
C LYS A 518 -65.58 -39.74 10.73
N GLN A 519 -65.10 -40.64 11.57
CA GLN A 519 -65.89 -41.79 12.01
C GLN A 519 -67.06 -41.22 12.82
N SER A 520 -68.18 -41.00 12.13
CA SER A 520 -69.48 -40.79 12.77
C SER A 520 -69.83 -42.06 13.55
N ARG A 521 -69.70 -41.99 14.88
CA ARG A 521 -70.36 -42.93 15.78
C ARG A 521 -71.87 -42.71 15.66
N SER A 522 -72.52 -43.55 14.88
CA SER A 522 -73.97 -43.76 14.92
C SER A 522 -74.26 -44.80 16.02
N SER A 523 -74.75 -44.34 17.17
CA SER A 523 -75.39 -45.19 18.18
C SER A 523 -76.90 -44.99 18.12
N ALA A 524 -77.60 -46.09 17.80
CA ALA A 524 -78.96 -46.51 18.17
C ALA A 524 -80.01 -45.48 18.64
N ALA A 525 -81.15 -45.48 17.95
CA ALA A 525 -82.48 -45.76 18.52
C ALA A 525 -83.32 -46.49 17.45
#